data_AF-A0A4D9F827-F1
#
_entry.id   AF-A0A4D9F827-F1
#
_cell.length_a   1.000
_cell.length_b   1.000
_cell.length_c   1.000
_cell.angle_alpha   90.00
_cell.angle_beta   90.00
_cell.angle_gamma   90.00
#
_symmetry.space_group_name_H-M   'P 1'
#
loop_
_entity.id
_entity.type
_entity.pdbx_description
1 polymer ?
#
loop_
_entity_poly.entity_id
_entity_poly.type
_entity_poly.pdbx_seq_one_letter_code
_entity_poly.pdbx_strand_id
1 'polypeptide(L)'
;MEFVYALLVLVLAVFIAAFILLVVGTIYFDLSNSEIPLGVDQPVKLRIVHSILIGTAVLGKILEKLGLCSQLGFTRYMRRGKKLGEDPKLFIKDLQFGKVPVRIYQPRAPSAGRRRGVIYFHGGGWMFGSISKIFNRKNMLDN
;
A
#
# COMPACT_ATOMS: atom_id res chain seq x y z
N MET A 1 22.32 -24.77 27.13
CA MET A 1 22.54 -23.42 26.53
C MET A 1 23.02 -23.53 25.09
N GLU A 2 24.12 -24.24 24.82
CA GLU A 2 24.66 -24.47 23.46
C GLU A 2 23.65 -25.05 22.45
N PHE A 3 22.91 -26.10 22.82
CA PHE A 3 21.93 -26.73 21.92
C PHE A 3 20.79 -25.78 21.51
N VAL A 4 20.26 -25.01 22.46
CA VAL A 4 19.18 -24.04 22.20
C VAL A 4 19.69 -22.93 21.29
N TYR A 5 20.93 -22.46 21.53
CA TYR A 5 21.57 -21.45 20.68
C TYR A 5 21.79 -21.96 19.25
N ALA A 6 22.35 -23.16 19.09
CA ALA A 6 22.55 -23.79 17.78
C ALA A 6 21.22 -23.97 17.02
N LEU A 7 20.16 -24.38 17.71
CA LEU A 7 18.83 -24.51 17.13
C LEU A 7 18.27 -23.15 16.67
N LEU A 8 18.40 -22.10 17.49
CA LEU A 8 17.96 -20.75 17.12
C LEU A 8 18.70 -20.22 15.90
N VAL A 9 20.02 -20.42 15.83
CA VAL A 9 20.85 -20.01 14.69
C VAL A 9 20.41 -20.75 13.42
N LEU A 10 20.17 -22.06 13.50
CA LEU A 10 19.71 -22.85 12.36
C LEU A 10 18.35 -22.36 11.85
N VAL A 11 17.40 -22.16 12.76
CA VAL A 11 16.07 -21.63 12.42
C VAL A 11 16.19 -20.28 11.73
N LEU A 12 16.99 -19.36 12.29
CA LEU A 12 17.23 -18.05 11.70
C LEU A 12 17.85 -18.15 10.29
N ALA A 13 18.85 -19.01 10.10
CA ALA A 13 19.49 -19.21 8.81
C ALA A 13 18.50 -19.71 7.75
N VAL A 14 17.64 -20.67 8.11
CA VAL A 14 16.59 -21.18 7.21
C VAL A 14 15.60 -20.07 6.85
N PHE A 15 15.18 -19.25 7.82
CA PHE A 15 14.31 -18.10 7.57
C PHE A 15 14.95 -17.08 6.62
N ILE A 16 16.23 -16.77 6.80
CA ILE A 16 16.97 -15.85 5.92
C ILE A 16 17.08 -16.43 4.51
N ALA A 17 17.44 -17.70 4.37
CA ALA A 17 17.54 -18.36 3.07
C ALA A 17 16.19 -18.36 2.32
N ALA A 18 15.09 -18.68 3.02
CA ALA A 18 13.74 -18.62 2.46
C ALA A 18 13.35 -17.20 2.01
N PHE A 19 13.73 -16.18 2.79
CA PHE A 19 13.50 -14.78 2.43
C PHE A 19 14.29 -14.36 1.18
N ILE A 20 15.56 -14.76 1.07
CA ILE A 20 16.40 -14.49 -0.11
C ILE A 20 15.78 -15.16 -1.35
N LEU A 21 15.37 -16.42 -1.25
CA LEU A 21 14.72 -17.14 -2.35
C LEU A 21 13.42 -16.46 -2.79
N LEU A 22 12.62 -15.95 -1.85
CA LEU A 22 11.43 -15.19 -2.16
C LEU A 22 11.77 -13.90 -2.95
N VAL A 23 12.77 -13.14 -2.50
CA VAL A 23 13.20 -11.91 -3.18
C VAL A 23 13.70 -12.21 -4.59
N VAL A 24 14.64 -13.15 -4.73
CA VAL A 24 15.20 -13.54 -6.04
C VAL A 24 14.10 -14.05 -6.97
N GLY A 25 13.21 -14.90 -6.46
CA GLY A 25 12.08 -15.43 -7.21
C GLY A 25 11.14 -14.33 -7.71
N THR A 26 10.82 -13.32 -6.89
CA THR A 26 9.98 -12.19 -7.31
C THR A 26 10.64 -11.32 -8.38
N ILE A 27 11.95 -11.07 -8.27
CA ILE A 27 12.71 -10.31 -9.28
C ILE A 27 12.75 -11.08 -10.59
N TYR A 28 13.08 -12.37 -10.54
CA TYR A 28 13.10 -13.22 -11.73
C TYR A 28 11.73 -13.26 -12.41
N PHE A 29 10.66 -13.48 -11.63
CA PHE A 29 9.31 -13.48 -12.14
C PHE A 29 8.94 -12.17 -12.83
N ASP A 30 9.26 -11.01 -12.22
CA ASP A 30 8.97 -9.70 -12.82
C ASP A 30 9.76 -9.45 -14.11
N LEU A 31 11.02 -9.85 -14.16
CA LEU A 31 11.85 -9.71 -15.36
C LEU A 31 11.39 -10.62 -16.50
N SER A 32 10.95 -11.84 -16.19
CA SER A 32 10.52 -12.81 -17.19
C SER A 32 9.10 -12.60 -17.71
N ASN A 33 8.20 -12.02 -16.91
CA ASN A 33 6.77 -11.95 -17.25
C ASN A 33 6.25 -10.52 -17.47
N SER A 34 6.98 -9.48 -17.05
CA SER A 34 6.50 -8.09 -17.16
C SER A 34 7.10 -7.38 -18.37
N GLU A 35 6.27 -7.13 -19.37
CA GLU A 35 6.57 -6.19 -20.46
C GLU A 35 6.30 -4.76 -19.99
N ILE A 36 7.26 -3.85 -20.18
CA ILE A 36 7.06 -2.43 -19.87
C ILE A 36 6.55 -1.74 -21.14
N PRO A 37 5.43 -1.00 -21.07
CA PRO A 37 4.94 -0.26 -22.21
C PRO A 37 5.94 0.81 -22.66
N LEU A 38 6.07 0.96 -23.97
CA LEU A 38 6.88 2.03 -24.58
C LEU A 38 6.29 3.39 -24.18
N GLY A 39 7.14 4.30 -23.72
CA GLY A 39 6.73 5.64 -23.25
C GLY A 39 6.74 5.85 -21.73
N VAL A 40 7.20 4.87 -20.95
CA VAL A 40 7.46 5.05 -19.51
C VAL A 40 8.82 5.71 -19.31
N ASP A 41 8.85 6.92 -18.75
CA ASP A 41 10.10 7.67 -18.49
C ASP A 41 11.06 6.93 -17.55
N GLN A 42 10.52 6.16 -16.59
CA GLN A 42 11.29 5.49 -15.53
C GLN A 42 10.94 4.00 -15.41
N PRO A 43 11.36 3.17 -16.38
CA PRO A 43 10.98 1.75 -16.46
C PRO A 43 11.47 0.95 -15.24
N VAL A 44 12.70 1.21 -14.79
CA VAL A 44 13.29 0.52 -13.62
C VAL A 44 12.50 0.81 -12.35
N LYS A 45 12.07 2.06 -12.15
CA LYS A 45 11.27 2.44 -10.98
C LYS A 45 9.93 1.72 -10.97
N LEU A 46 9.29 1.59 -12.14
CA LEU A 46 8.05 0.84 -12.28
C LEU A 46 8.25 -0.65 -11.92
N ARG A 47 9.32 -1.29 -12.41
CA ARG A 47 9.66 -2.68 -12.03
C ARG A 47 9.86 -2.85 -10.54
N ILE A 48 10.61 -1.95 -9.90
CA ILE A 48 10.83 -2.00 -8.45
C ILE A 48 9.48 -1.92 -7.71
N VAL A 49 8.59 -1.00 -8.09
CA VAL A 49 7.27 -0.88 -7.46
C VAL A 49 6.41 -2.13 -7.68
N HIS A 50 6.43 -2.68 -8.90
CA HIS A 50 5.67 -3.89 -9.24
C HIS A 50 6.19 -5.12 -8.49
N SER A 51 7.51 -5.33 -8.47
CA SER A 51 8.18 -6.39 -7.72
C SER A 51 7.84 -6.32 -6.22
N ILE A 52 7.87 -5.12 -5.62
CA ILE A 52 7.46 -4.93 -4.21
C ILE A 52 5.98 -5.29 -4.01
N LEU A 53 5.09 -4.89 -4.92
CA LEU A 53 3.66 -5.22 -4.84
C LEU A 53 3.43 -6.74 -4.89
N ILE A 54 4.05 -7.44 -5.85
CA ILE A 54 3.97 -8.90 -5.95
C ILE A 54 4.55 -9.56 -4.70
N GLY A 55 5.75 -9.16 -4.27
CA GLY A 55 6.39 -9.70 -3.07
C GLY A 55 5.51 -9.55 -1.83
N THR A 56 4.88 -8.39 -1.64
CA THR A 56 3.94 -8.18 -0.52
C THR A 56 2.71 -9.08 -0.61
N ALA A 57 2.20 -9.34 -1.82
CA ALA A 57 1.06 -10.22 -2.02
C ALA A 57 1.42 -11.69 -1.74
N VAL A 58 2.58 -12.16 -2.23
CA VAL A 58 3.07 -13.54 -2.00
C VAL A 58 3.34 -13.76 -0.52
N LEU A 59 4.04 -12.84 0.15
CA LEU A 59 4.30 -12.94 1.58
C LEU A 59 2.99 -12.92 2.39
N GLY A 60 2.06 -12.05 2.04
CA GLY A 60 0.73 -12.03 2.65
C GLY A 60 -0.01 -13.36 2.50
N LYS A 61 0.11 -14.02 1.34
CA LYS A 61 -0.49 -15.35 1.11
C LYS A 61 0.16 -16.44 1.94
N ILE A 62 1.48 -16.39 2.13
CA ILE A 62 2.21 -17.32 3.01
C ILE A 62 1.73 -17.14 4.45
N LEU A 63 1.68 -15.91 4.96
CA LEU A 63 1.20 -15.62 6.32
C LEU A 63 -0.25 -16.05 6.54
N GLU A 64 -1.09 -15.91 5.51
CA GLU A 64 -2.47 -16.40 5.54
C GLU A 64 -2.54 -17.92 5.64
N LYS A 65 -1.75 -18.65 4.85
CA LYS A 65 -1.66 -20.11 4.93
C LYS A 65 -1.10 -20.60 6.27
N LEU A 66 -0.27 -19.81 6.93
CA LEU A 66 0.23 -20.08 8.29
C LEU A 66 -0.77 -19.70 9.39
N GLY A 67 -1.93 -19.10 9.05
CA GLY A 67 -2.94 -18.69 10.01
C GLY A 67 -2.62 -17.43 10.80
N LEU A 68 -1.61 -16.65 10.39
CA LEU A 68 -1.14 -15.48 11.15
C LEU A 68 -1.95 -14.21 10.86
N CYS A 69 -2.29 -13.95 9.60
CA CYS A 69 -3.15 -12.84 9.20
C CYS A 69 -3.70 -13.05 7.78
N SER A 70 -4.80 -12.37 7.44
CA SER A 70 -5.32 -12.42 6.06
C SER A 70 -4.38 -11.69 5.10
N GLN A 71 -4.30 -12.18 3.85
CA GLN A 71 -3.47 -11.58 2.81
C GLN A 71 -3.83 -10.09 2.63
N LEU A 72 -5.13 -9.78 2.57
CA LEU A 72 -5.63 -8.40 2.44
C LEU A 72 -5.27 -7.53 3.66
N GLY A 73 -5.38 -8.08 4.88
CA GLY A 73 -5.00 -7.38 6.10
C GLY A 73 -3.52 -7.02 6.10
N PHE A 74 -2.67 -7.98 5.73
CA PHE A 74 -1.23 -7.79 5.58
C PHE A 74 -0.88 -6.75 4.53
N THR A 75 -1.44 -6.85 3.32
CA THR A 75 -1.18 -5.88 2.24
C THR A 75 -1.59 -4.47 2.65
N ARG A 76 -2.75 -4.29 3.31
CA ARG A 76 -3.19 -2.98 3.81
C ARG A 76 -2.27 -2.42 4.89
N TYR A 77 -1.77 -3.28 5.78
CA TYR A 77 -0.81 -2.90 6.80
C TYR A 77 0.52 -2.43 6.18
N MET A 78 1.09 -3.22 5.27
CA MET A 78 2.35 -2.90 4.60
C MET A 78 2.27 -1.67 3.70
N ARG A 79 1.10 -1.43 3.09
CA ARG A 79 0.85 -0.27 2.21
C ARG A 79 0.27 0.93 2.94
N ARG A 80 0.30 0.93 4.28
CA ARG A 80 -0.16 2.07 5.08
C ARG A 80 0.80 3.25 4.92
N GLY A 81 0.43 4.19 4.04
CA GLY A 81 1.18 5.42 3.85
C GLY A 81 1.13 6.34 5.08
N LYS A 82 2.15 7.17 5.23
CA LYS A 82 2.12 8.30 6.16
C LYS A 82 1.19 9.38 5.62
N LYS A 83 0.45 10.05 6.50
CA LYS A 83 -0.30 11.25 6.14
C LYS A 83 0.69 12.31 5.67
N LEU A 84 0.52 12.83 4.47
CA LEU A 84 1.23 14.05 4.06
C LEU A 84 0.72 15.22 4.91
N GLY A 85 1.64 16.09 5.34
CA GLY A 85 1.33 17.26 6.16
C GLY A 85 0.25 18.15 5.53
N GLU A 86 -0.32 19.03 6.35
CA GLU A 86 -1.29 20.00 5.84
C GLU A 86 -0.57 21.05 5.00
N ASP A 87 -1.08 21.31 3.81
CA ASP A 87 -0.56 22.37 2.95
C ASP A 87 -1.17 23.71 3.40
N PRO A 88 -0.35 24.70 3.82
CA PRO A 88 -0.86 26.00 4.27
C PRO A 88 -1.61 26.77 3.18
N LYS A 89 -1.44 26.41 1.89
CA LYS A 89 -2.13 27.02 0.75
C LYS A 89 -3.52 26.42 0.53
N LEU A 90 -3.88 25.35 1.23
CA LEU A 90 -5.16 24.66 1.08
C LEU A 90 -5.99 24.77 2.37
N PHE A 91 -7.30 24.93 2.18
CA PHE A 91 -8.31 24.50 3.13
C PHE A 91 -8.64 23.04 2.83
N ILE A 92 -8.42 22.17 3.81
CA ILE A 92 -8.71 20.74 3.70
C ILE A 92 -9.88 20.43 4.61
N LYS A 93 -10.96 19.87 4.06
CA LYS A 93 -12.16 19.51 4.81
C LYS A 93 -12.60 18.09 4.47
N ASP A 94 -12.79 17.29 5.51
CA ASP A 94 -13.41 15.96 5.38
C ASP A 94 -14.93 16.10 5.50
N LEU A 95 -15.65 15.46 4.57
CA LEU A 95 -17.11 15.46 4.47
C LEU A 95 -17.60 14.04 4.13
N GLN A 96 -18.91 13.84 4.14
CA GLN A 96 -19.55 12.65 3.60
C GLN A 96 -20.56 13.04 2.53
N PHE A 97 -20.46 12.42 1.36
CA PHE A 97 -21.46 12.50 0.31
C PHE A 97 -22.23 11.19 0.32
N GLY A 98 -23.48 11.23 0.79
CA GLY A 98 -24.22 10.01 1.13
C GLY A 98 -23.46 9.18 2.17
N LYS A 99 -23.13 7.93 1.84
CA LYS A 99 -22.33 7.03 2.70
C LYS A 99 -20.83 6.99 2.32
N VAL A 100 -20.37 7.87 1.42
CA VAL A 100 -18.99 7.89 0.94
C VAL A 100 -18.20 9.02 1.60
N PRO A 101 -17.14 8.73 2.38
CA PRO A 101 -16.28 9.76 2.95
C PRO A 101 -15.43 10.40 1.84
N VAL A 102 -15.40 11.73 1.80
CA VAL A 102 -14.69 12.53 0.80
C VAL A 102 -13.83 13.59 1.50
N ARG A 103 -12.71 13.95 0.86
CA ARG A 103 -11.87 15.07 1.30
C ARG A 103 -11.88 16.14 0.22
N ILE A 104 -12.30 17.34 0.59
CA ILE A 104 -12.25 18.52 -0.27
C ILE A 104 -10.94 19.25 -0.02
N TYR A 105 -10.26 19.58 -1.11
CA TYR A 105 -9.09 20.45 -1.14
C TYR A 105 -9.47 21.74 -1.85
N GLN A 106 -9.46 22.85 -1.13
CA GLN A 106 -9.80 24.16 -1.67
C GLN A 106 -8.62 25.13 -1.52
N PRO A 107 -8.16 25.82 -2.59
CA PRO A 107 -7.09 26.80 -2.46
C PRO A 107 -7.54 28.01 -1.62
N ARG A 108 -6.68 28.46 -0.70
CA ARG A 108 -6.93 29.67 0.12
C ARG A 108 -6.83 30.96 -0.67
N ALA A 109 -6.08 30.97 -1.77
CA ALA A 109 -5.95 32.14 -2.62
C ALA A 109 -7.33 32.59 -3.15
N PRO A 110 -7.60 33.91 -3.25
CA PRO A 110 -8.84 34.42 -3.81
C PRO A 110 -8.95 34.11 -5.31
N SER A 111 -10.19 34.01 -5.81
CA SER A 111 -10.47 33.76 -7.22
C SER A 111 -11.20 34.96 -7.82
N ALA A 112 -10.73 35.47 -8.96
CA ALA A 112 -11.44 36.50 -9.71
C ALA A 112 -12.71 35.97 -10.44
N GLY A 113 -12.98 34.66 -10.35
CA GLY A 113 -14.14 34.04 -11.00
C GLY A 113 -14.37 32.59 -10.58
N ARG A 114 -15.29 31.90 -11.28
CA ARG A 114 -15.60 30.48 -11.05
C ARG A 114 -14.37 29.60 -11.28
N ARG A 115 -14.13 28.66 -10.37
CA ARG A 115 -13.04 27.67 -10.48
C ARG A 115 -13.58 26.34 -10.98
N ARG A 116 -12.77 25.64 -11.77
CA ARG A 116 -13.06 24.25 -12.15
C ARG A 116 -12.85 23.35 -10.94
N GLY A 117 -13.80 22.45 -10.68
CA GLY A 117 -13.65 21.37 -9.71
C GLY A 117 -13.00 20.14 -10.36
N VAL A 118 -12.28 19.36 -9.56
CA VAL A 118 -11.72 18.06 -9.98
C VAL A 118 -12.16 17.01 -8.98
N ILE A 119 -12.65 15.88 -9.48
CA ILE A 119 -12.92 14.69 -8.67
C ILE A 119 -11.73 13.75 -8.86
N TYR A 120 -11.06 13.43 -7.76
CA TYR A 120 -9.92 12.51 -7.76
C TYR A 120 -10.31 11.20 -7.07
N PHE A 121 -10.20 10.10 -7.82
CA PHE A 121 -10.30 8.76 -7.27
C PHE A 121 -8.89 8.22 -7.02
N HIS A 122 -8.63 7.82 -5.78
CA HIS A 122 -7.32 7.26 -5.45
C HIS A 122 -7.12 5.89 -6.11
N GLY A 123 -5.89 5.57 -6.46
CA GLY A 123 -5.51 4.25 -6.95
C GLY A 123 -5.42 3.21 -5.82
N GLY A 124 -4.59 2.17 -6.02
CA GLY A 124 -4.38 1.13 -5.00
C GLY A 124 -5.16 -0.16 -5.25
N GLY A 125 -5.59 -0.38 -6.49
CA GLY A 125 -6.12 -1.66 -6.94
C GLY A 125 -7.36 -2.10 -6.16
N TRP A 126 -8.17 -1.16 -5.66
CA TRP A 126 -9.35 -1.41 -4.82
C TRP A 126 -9.04 -2.13 -3.49
N MET A 127 -7.76 -2.28 -3.14
CA MET A 127 -7.32 -3.00 -1.95
C MET A 127 -6.84 -2.07 -0.84
N PHE A 128 -6.20 -0.94 -1.19
CA PHE A 128 -5.58 -0.02 -0.24
C PHE A 128 -5.61 1.44 -0.74
N GLY A 129 -5.22 2.37 0.14
CA GLY A 129 -5.41 3.81 -0.07
C GLY A 129 -6.65 4.31 0.67
N SER A 130 -6.52 5.43 1.36
CA SER A 130 -7.63 6.06 2.10
C SER A 130 -7.29 7.51 2.41
N ILE A 131 -8.32 8.36 2.52
CA ILE A 131 -8.18 9.74 2.99
C ILE A 131 -7.97 9.83 4.51
N SER A 132 -8.18 8.74 5.26
CA SER A 132 -8.23 8.67 6.73
C SER A 132 -7.43 9.73 7.52
N LYS A 133 -8.15 10.75 7.99
CA LYS A 133 -8.45 10.90 9.41
C LYS A 133 -9.97 10.69 9.57
N ILE A 134 -10.40 10.02 10.65
CA ILE A 134 -11.81 10.01 11.11
C ILE A 134 -12.82 9.31 10.18
N PHE A 135 -12.57 8.06 9.79
CA PHE A 135 -13.71 7.15 9.59
C PHE A 135 -13.42 5.85 10.32
N ASN A 136 -13.81 5.85 11.59
CA ASN A 136 -13.75 4.67 12.43
C ASN A 136 -14.67 3.62 11.77
N ARG A 137 -14.09 2.50 11.34
CA ARG A 137 -14.81 1.42 10.64
C ARG A 137 -16.00 0.84 11.40
N LYS A 138 -16.19 1.19 12.67
CA LYS A 138 -17.32 0.75 13.50
C LYS A 138 -18.67 1.20 12.94
N ASN A 139 -18.80 2.43 12.44
CA ASN A 139 -20.13 2.98 12.07
C ASN A 139 -20.69 2.47 10.72
N MET A 140 -19.98 1.57 10.02
CA MET A 140 -20.40 1.04 8.71
C MET A 140 -21.00 -0.37 8.78
N LEU A 141 -20.86 -1.06 9.92
CA LEU A 141 -21.41 -2.41 10.12
C LEU A 141 -22.73 -2.41 10.92
N ASP A 142 -23.18 -1.23 11.34
CA ASP A 142 -24.37 -1.04 12.20
C ASP A 142 -25.59 -0.47 11.42
N ASN A 143 -25.64 -0.60 10.09
CA ASN A 143 -26.80 -0.23 9.26
C ASN A 143 -27.10 -1.26 8.18
#